data_AF-A0A2M8VIV2-F1
#
_entry.id   AF-A0A2M8VIV2-F1
#
_cell.length_a   1.000
_cell.length_b   1.000
_cell.length_c   1.000
_cell.angle_alpha   90.00
_cell.angle_beta   90.00
_cell.angle_gamma   90.00
#
_symmetry.space_group_name_H-M   'P 1'
#
loop_
_entity.id
_entity.type
_entity.pdbx_description
1 polymer ?
#
loop_
_entity_poly.entity_id
_entity_poly.type
_entity_poly.pdbx_seq_one_letter_code
_entity_poly.pdbx_strand_id
1 'polypeptide(L)'
;MNIFRKIWVLFFGVALMACSTPQSEFGVYRQSDGTIGVHAPKSAKDTEAQAAAVEECKKLGKRGATIVETRKTVNDRFPMTYIYNCNAY
;
A
#
# COMPACT_ATOMS: atom_id res chain seq x y z
N MET A 1 20.23 -15.16 37.19
CA MET A 1 18.83 -14.69 37.13
C MET A 1 18.61 -13.35 36.39
N ASN A 2 19.65 -12.53 36.12
CA ASN A 2 19.47 -11.20 35.50
C ASN A 2 19.53 -11.18 33.95
N ILE A 3 20.13 -12.19 33.32
CA ILE A 3 20.28 -12.27 31.85
C ILE A 3 18.97 -12.63 31.16
N PHE A 4 18.22 -13.60 31.68
CA PHE A 4 16.90 -13.95 31.14
C PHE A 4 15.92 -12.77 31.18
N ARG A 5 15.91 -11.98 32.26
CA ARG A 5 15.09 -10.77 32.35
C ARG A 5 15.45 -9.73 31.28
N LYS A 6 16.74 -9.55 30.99
CA LYS A 6 17.22 -8.63 29.94
C LYS A 6 16.82 -9.11 28.54
N ILE A 7 16.91 -10.42 28.27
CA ILE A 7 16.51 -11.02 27.00
C ILE A 7 15.01 -10.82 26.74
N TRP A 8 14.18 -11.02 27.76
CA TRP A 8 12.73 -10.82 27.64
C TRP A 8 12.34 -9.37 27.36
N VAL A 9 12.98 -8.40 28.02
CA VAL A 9 12.74 -6.97 27.78
C VAL A 9 13.18 -6.57 26.36
N LEU A 10 14.29 -7.11 25.87
CA LEU A 10 14.78 -6.82 24.52
C LEU A 10 13.84 -7.38 23.44
N PHE A 11 13.35 -8.62 23.62
CA PHE A 11 12.39 -9.23 22.72
C PHE A 11 11.07 -8.46 22.64
N PHE A 12 10.57 -7.99 23.79
CA PHE A 12 9.35 -7.17 23.83
C PHE A 12 9.53 -5.82 23.13
N GLY A 13 10.71 -5.19 23.26
CA GLY A 13 11.03 -3.94 22.57
C GLY A 13 11.07 -4.06 21.05
N VAL A 14 11.65 -5.15 20.52
CA VAL A 14 11.73 -5.38 19.06
C VAL A 14 10.37 -5.73 18.47
N ALA A 15 9.53 -6.47 19.19
CA ALA A 15 8.18 -6.81 18.74
C ALA A 15 7.28 -5.59 18.55
N LEU A 16 7.44 -4.55 19.39
CA LEU A 16 6.65 -3.31 19.29
C LEU A 16 7.04 -2.44 18.08
N MET A 17 8.30 -2.51 17.62
CA MET A 17 8.74 -1.78 16.41
C MET A 17 8.20 -2.41 15.11
N ALA A 18 7.87 -3.70 15.11
CA ALA A 18 7.31 -4.35 13.91
C ALA A 18 5.85 -3.92 13.61
N CYS A 19 5.15 -3.29 14.55
CA CYS A 19 3.78 -2.80 14.38
C CYS A 19 3.71 -1.34 13.90
N SER A 20 4.85 -0.64 13.79
CA SER A 20 4.92 0.72 13.25
C SER A 20 5.11 0.74 11.73
N THR A 21 4.56 -0.26 11.01
CA THR A 21 4.43 -0.16 9.55
C THR A 21 3.68 1.14 9.26
N PRO A 22 4.31 2.11 8.55
CA PRO A 22 3.62 3.34 8.22
C PRO A 22 2.34 2.98 7.49
N GLN A 23 1.20 3.51 7.94
CA GLN A 23 -0.03 3.35 7.18
C GLN A 23 0.25 3.95 5.81
N SER A 24 0.22 3.13 4.77
CA SER A 24 0.28 3.66 3.42
C SER A 24 -0.84 4.68 3.32
N GLU A 25 -0.51 5.95 3.11
CA GLU A 25 -1.53 6.99 2.93
C GLU A 25 -2.37 6.72 1.67
N PHE A 26 -1.94 5.77 0.84
CA PHE A 26 -2.67 5.25 -0.29
C PHE A 26 -3.88 4.42 0.13
N GLY A 27 -5.08 4.84 -0.28
CA GLY A 27 -6.28 4.04 -0.17
C GLY A 27 -6.41 3.12 -1.37
N VAL A 28 -6.10 1.83 -1.22
CA VAL A 28 -6.19 0.88 -2.33
C VAL A 28 -7.47 0.04 -2.22
N TYR A 29 -8.17 -0.14 -3.33
CA TYR A 29 -9.38 -0.94 -3.41
C TYR A 29 -9.41 -1.78 -4.70
N ARG A 30 -10.10 -2.92 -4.64
CA ARG A 30 -10.33 -3.78 -5.81
C ARG A 30 -11.73 -3.58 -6.32
N GLN A 31 -11.86 -3.34 -7.63
CA GLN A 31 -13.13 -3.18 -8.31
C GLN A 31 -13.59 -4.55 -8.88
N SER A 32 -14.90 -4.71 -9.10
CA SER A 32 -15.50 -5.99 -9.51
C SER A 32 -15.05 -6.48 -10.89
N ASP A 33 -14.57 -5.57 -11.73
CA ASP A 33 -13.98 -5.83 -13.04
C ASP A 33 -12.53 -6.36 -12.97
N GLY A 34 -11.95 -6.45 -11.78
CA GLY A 34 -10.57 -6.90 -11.56
C GLY A 34 -9.53 -5.79 -11.64
N THR A 35 -9.95 -4.53 -11.78
CA THR A 35 -9.05 -3.37 -11.70
C THR A 35 -8.78 -2.98 -10.24
N ILE A 36 -7.67 -2.27 -10.02
CA ILE A 36 -7.21 -1.81 -8.72
C ILE A 36 -7.23 -0.29 -8.71
N GLY A 37 -8.06 0.30 -7.86
CA GLY A 37 -8.07 1.73 -7.63
C GLY A 37 -7.13 2.12 -6.50
N VAL A 38 -6.31 3.13 -6.72
CA VAL A 38 -5.39 3.71 -5.73
C VAL A 38 -5.74 5.18 -5.55
N HIS A 39 -6.24 5.53 -4.38
CA HIS A 39 -6.38 6.91 -3.92
C HIS A 39 -5.02 7.42 -3.47
N ALA A 40 -4.51 8.44 -4.16
CA ALA A 40 -3.23 9.04 -3.85
C ALA A 40 -3.41 10.35 -3.07
N PRO A 41 -2.62 10.56 -2.00
CA PRO A 41 -2.58 11.84 -1.30
C PRO A 41 -1.94 12.90 -2.21
N LYS A 42 -2.19 14.18 -1.91
CA LYS A 42 -1.75 15.33 -2.73
C LYS A 42 -0.22 15.39 -2.95
N SER A 43 0.56 14.83 -2.03
CA SER A 43 2.03 14.79 -2.06
C SER A 43 2.60 13.56 -2.77
N ALA A 44 1.79 12.58 -3.12
CA ALA A 44 2.28 11.32 -3.68
C ALA A 44 2.69 11.46 -5.14
N LYS A 45 3.72 10.69 -5.50
CA LYS A 45 4.13 10.53 -6.91
C LYS A 45 3.33 9.41 -7.56
N ASP A 46 3.10 9.53 -8.86
CA ASP A 46 2.44 8.48 -9.66
C ASP A 46 3.15 7.12 -9.53
N THR A 47 4.48 7.13 -9.38
CA THR A 47 5.30 5.92 -9.19
C THR A 47 4.99 5.19 -7.88
N GLU A 48 4.62 5.91 -6.82
CA GLU A 48 4.28 5.32 -5.51
C GLU A 48 2.87 4.73 -5.56
N ALA A 49 1.94 5.41 -6.23
CA ALA A 49 0.61 4.87 -6.49
C ALA A 49 0.68 3.59 -7.35
N GLN A 50 1.57 3.55 -8.34
CA GLN A 50 1.81 2.35 -9.14
C GLN A 50 2.42 1.22 -8.30
N ALA A 51 3.39 1.51 -7.43
CA ALA A 51 3.98 0.50 -6.54
C ALA A 51 2.91 -0.15 -5.65
N ALA A 52 2.03 0.66 -5.05
CA ALA A 52 0.90 0.16 -4.26
C ALA A 52 -0.06 -0.71 -5.09
N ALA A 53 -0.34 -0.33 -6.34
CA ALA A 53 -1.14 -1.16 -7.24
C ALA A 53 -0.45 -2.48 -7.60
N VAL A 54 0.86 -2.49 -7.83
CA VAL A 54 1.63 -3.70 -8.13
C VAL A 54 1.61 -4.67 -6.95
N GLU A 55 1.71 -4.17 -5.71
CA GLU A 55 1.62 -5.01 -4.51
C GLU A 55 0.27 -5.71 -4.40
N GLU A 56 -0.83 -5.02 -4.70
CA GLU A 56 -2.15 -5.64 -4.72
C GLU A 56 -2.34 -6.58 -5.93
N CYS A 57 -1.83 -6.22 -7.11
CA CYS A 57 -1.84 -7.11 -8.28
C CYS A 57 -1.05 -8.41 -8.03
N LYS A 58 0.04 -8.35 -7.26
CA LYS A 58 0.82 -9.53 -6.83
C LYS A 58 -0.01 -10.48 -5.98
N LYS A 59 -0.90 -9.98 -5.12
CA LYS A 59 -1.83 -10.83 -4.35
C LYS A 59 -2.81 -11.58 -5.25
N LEU A 60 -3.09 -11.04 -6.44
CA LEU A 60 -3.91 -11.69 -7.48
C LEU A 60 -3.10 -12.61 -8.41
N GLY A 61 -1.79 -12.77 -8.20
CA GLY A 61 -0.91 -13.57 -9.04
C GLY A 61 -0.48 -12.87 -10.35
N LYS A 62 -0.64 -11.56 -10.44
CA LYS A 62 -0.22 -10.72 -11.58
C LYS A 62 1.04 -9.92 -11.21
N ARG A 63 1.91 -9.62 -12.18
CA ARG A 63 3.24 -9.02 -11.92
C ARG A 63 3.29 -7.51 -12.16
N GLY A 64 2.42 -7.00 -13.01
CA GLY A 64 2.36 -5.59 -13.38
C GLY A 64 1.01 -4.97 -13.09
N ALA A 65 1.03 -3.64 -13.03
CA ALA A 65 -0.12 -2.77 -12.93
C ALA A 65 0.05 -1.65 -13.96
N THR A 66 -0.90 -1.53 -14.89
CA THR A 66 -0.91 -0.49 -15.94
C THR A 66 -2.05 0.47 -15.70
N ILE A 67 -1.77 1.76 -15.75
CA ILE A 67 -2.76 2.80 -15.54
C ILE A 67 -3.80 2.79 -16.68
N VAL A 68 -5.06 2.69 -16.32
CA VAL A 68 -6.20 2.72 -17.24
C VAL A 68 -6.84 4.09 -17.21
N GLU A 69 -7.04 4.63 -16.02
CA GLU A 69 -7.78 5.87 -15.84
C GLU A 69 -7.25 6.64 -14.64
N THR A 70 -7.18 7.96 -14.79
CA THR A 70 -6.87 8.87 -13.70
C THR A 70 -8.06 9.78 -13.47
N ARG A 71 -8.64 9.73 -12.28
CA ARG A 71 -9.81 10.51 -11.90
C ARG A 71 -9.50 11.44 -10.75
N LYS A 72 -9.89 12.71 -10.88
CA LYS A 72 -9.91 13.64 -9.76
C LYS A 72 -11.04 13.28 -8.81
N THR A 73 -10.79 13.31 -7.52
CA THR A 73 -11.85 13.15 -6.52
C THR A 73 -12.25 14.50 -5.94
N VAL A 74 -13.43 14.53 -5.33
CA VAL A 74 -13.92 15.71 -4.58
C VAL A 74 -13.30 15.77 -3.17
N ASN A 75 -12.55 14.74 -2.76
CA ASN A 75 -11.95 14.65 -1.44
C ASN A 75 -10.57 15.32 -1.41
N ASP A 76 -10.44 16.38 -0.61
CA ASP A 76 -9.18 17.13 -0.45
C ASP A 76 -8.01 16.28 0.06
N ARG A 77 -8.31 15.22 0.84
CA ARG A 77 -7.29 14.30 1.35
C ARG A 77 -6.71 13.40 0.24
N PHE A 78 -7.52 13.05 -0.77
CA PHE A 78 -7.12 12.18 -1.88
C PHE A 78 -7.53 12.81 -3.22
N PRO A 79 -6.84 13.85 -3.69
CA PRO A 79 -7.28 14.61 -4.85
C PRO A 79 -7.30 13.78 -6.14
N MET A 80 -6.55 12.67 -6.18
CA MET A 80 -6.39 11.81 -7.35
C MET A 80 -6.67 10.35 -7.02
N THR A 81 -7.36 9.68 -7.93
CA THR A 81 -7.53 8.23 -7.95
C THR A 81 -6.99 7.69 -9.25
N TYR A 82 -6.14 6.68 -9.15
CA TYR A 82 -5.56 5.98 -10.28
C TYR A 82 -6.17 4.59 -10.35
N ILE A 83 -6.76 4.25 -11.49
CA ILE A 83 -7.29 2.92 -11.76
C ILE A 83 -6.25 2.18 -12.57
N TYR A 84 -5.80 1.05 -12.05
CA TYR A 84 -4.82 0.18 -12.66
C TYR A 84 -5.46 -1.14 -13.09
N ASN A 85 -5.07 -1.63 -14.26
CA ASN A 85 -5.35 -3.00 -14.66
C ASN A 85 -4.16 -3.90 -14.34
N CYS A 86 -4.42 -5.05 -13.74
CA CYS A 86 -3.37 -6.02 -13.43
C CYS A 86 -3.02 -6.86 -14.66
N ASN A 87 -1.76 -6.83 -15.06
CA ASN A 87 -1.24 -7.61 -16.18
C ASN A 87 -0.09 -8.54 -15.74
N ALA A 88 0.23 -9.51 -16.62
CA ALA A 88 1.21 -10.55 -16.33
C ALA A 88 2.67 -10.12 -16.60
N TYR A 89 2.89 -8.91 -17.12
CA TYR A 89 4.19 -8.41 -17.57
C TYR A 89 4.88 -7.56 -16.51
#